data_AF-A0A5D4S4L5-F1
#
_entry.id   AF-A0A5D4S4L5-F1
#
_cell.length_a   1.000
_cell.length_b   1.000
_cell.length_c   1.000
_cell.angle_alpha   90.00
_cell.angle_beta   90.00
_cell.angle_gamma   90.00
#
_symmetry.space_group_name_H-M   'P 1'
#
loop_
_entity.id
_entity.type
_entity.pdbx_description
1 polymer ?
#
loop_
_entity_poly.entity_id
_entity_poly.type
_entity_poly.pdbx_seq_one_letter_code
_entity_poly.pdbx_strand_id
1 'polypeptide(L)'
;MSVEVKITVNNSSDAAKVAQRYLSVFGEVVKVEMQDYEKYDSDDHLLTLTNKDGDKMLVNYLTSGYVGHGPNNLKKILVSAGYEKEKVEELVSNNNSFNIQEEIL
;
A
#
# COMPACT_ATOMS: atom_id res chain seq x y z
N MET A 1 0.60 22.27 -3.14
CA MET A 1 0.06 21.89 -1.82
C MET A 1 -0.22 20.40 -1.94
N SER A 2 0.45 19.56 -1.17
CA SER A 2 0.21 18.12 -1.20
C SER A 2 -0.94 17.76 -0.27
N VAL A 3 -1.72 16.76 -0.64
CA VAL A 3 -2.83 16.21 0.13
C VAL A 3 -2.44 14.87 0.73
N GLU A 4 -2.89 14.61 1.95
CA GLU A 4 -2.75 13.32 2.59
C GLU A 4 -4.14 12.71 2.85
N VAL A 5 -4.33 11.47 2.41
CA VAL A 5 -5.55 10.69 2.64
C VAL A 5 -5.19 9.49 3.51
N LYS A 6 -5.69 9.47 4.75
CA LYS A 6 -5.54 8.33 5.67
C LYS A 6 -6.76 7.42 5.60
N ILE A 7 -6.53 6.15 5.26
CA ILE A 7 -7.54 5.09 5.20
C ILE A 7 -7.47 4.29 6.51
N THR A 8 -8.48 4.49 7.36
CA THR A 8 -8.63 3.77 8.63
C THR A 8 -9.95 2.99 8.60
N VAL A 9 -9.84 1.67 8.63
CA VAL A 9 -10.96 0.71 8.57
C VAL A 9 -10.63 -0.50 9.43
N ASN A 10 -11.60 -1.37 9.71
CA ASN A 10 -11.41 -2.41 10.73
C ASN A 10 -10.83 -3.74 10.19
N ASN A 11 -10.55 -3.86 8.89
CA ASN A 11 -9.98 -5.08 8.29
C ASN A 11 -9.26 -4.82 6.95
N SER A 12 -8.39 -5.75 6.54
CA SER A 12 -7.58 -5.65 5.32
C SER A 12 -8.38 -5.63 4.02
N SER A 13 -9.56 -6.26 3.99
CA SER A 13 -10.36 -6.35 2.77
C SER A 13 -11.04 -5.02 2.45
N ASP A 14 -11.57 -4.35 3.48
CA ASP A 14 -12.13 -3.02 3.32
C ASP A 14 -11.03 -1.99 3.07
N ALA A 15 -9.83 -2.19 3.64
CA ALA A 15 -8.69 -1.31 3.38
C ALA A 15 -8.31 -1.34 1.90
N ALA A 16 -8.20 -2.55 1.33
CA ALA A 16 -7.94 -2.72 -0.10
C ALA A 16 -9.05 -2.15 -0.99
N LYS A 17 -10.34 -2.41 -0.67
CA LYS A 17 -11.44 -1.84 -1.46
C LYS A 17 -11.41 -0.32 -1.48
N VAL A 18 -11.19 0.31 -0.32
CA VAL A 18 -11.16 1.77 -0.21
C VAL A 18 -9.93 2.32 -0.94
N ALA A 19 -8.75 1.73 -0.74
CA ALA A 19 -7.53 2.15 -1.43
C ALA A 19 -7.68 2.04 -2.96
N GLN A 20 -8.19 0.91 -3.47
CA GLN A 20 -8.43 0.71 -4.90
C GLN A 20 -9.42 1.72 -5.49
N ARG A 21 -10.47 2.09 -4.72
CA ARG A 21 -11.40 3.13 -5.15
C ARG A 21 -10.69 4.48 -5.30
N TYR A 22 -9.87 4.86 -4.33
CA TYR A 22 -9.13 6.12 -4.38
C TYR A 22 -8.04 6.11 -5.44
N LEU A 23 -7.37 4.99 -5.69
CA LEU A 23 -6.31 4.87 -6.72
C LEU A 23 -6.78 5.34 -8.10
N SER A 24 -8.06 5.11 -8.44
CA SER A 24 -8.63 5.57 -9.71
C SER A 24 -8.58 7.09 -9.94
N VAL A 25 -8.50 7.89 -8.86
CA VAL A 25 -8.43 9.36 -8.89
C VAL A 25 -7.16 9.90 -8.23
N PHE A 26 -6.33 9.04 -7.65
CA PHE A 26 -5.13 9.41 -6.92
C PHE A 26 -3.96 9.79 -7.84
N GLY A 27 -4.05 9.43 -9.12
CA GLY A 27 -2.98 9.65 -10.07
C GLY A 27 -1.92 8.54 -10.02
N GLU A 28 -0.87 8.73 -10.83
CA GLU A 28 0.21 7.77 -10.98
C GLU A 28 1.06 7.67 -9.71
N VAL A 29 1.14 6.47 -9.14
CA VAL A 29 1.94 6.17 -7.96
C VAL A 29 3.39 6.00 -8.39
N VAL A 30 4.28 6.83 -7.83
CA VAL A 30 5.72 6.83 -8.15
C VAL A 30 6.57 6.33 -6.99
N LYS A 31 6.01 6.24 -5.79
CA LYS A 31 6.71 5.72 -4.61
C LYS A 31 5.78 4.93 -3.71
N VAL A 32 6.30 3.81 -3.19
CA VAL A 32 5.62 2.95 -2.23
C VAL A 32 6.54 2.65 -1.06
N GLU A 33 6.02 2.84 0.15
CA GLU A 33 6.74 2.55 1.39
C GLU A 33 5.87 1.64 2.25
N MET A 34 6.39 0.47 2.62
CA MET A 34 5.78 -0.45 3.57
C MET A 34 6.64 -0.53 4.83
N GLN A 35 6.02 -0.25 5.97
CA GLN A 35 6.64 -0.43 7.28
C GLN A 35 6.81 -1.92 7.62
N ASP A 36 7.77 -2.23 8.48
CA ASP A 36 7.99 -3.59 8.99
C ASP A 36 6.76 -4.07 9.76
N TYR A 37 5.99 -4.99 9.18
CA TYR A 37 4.73 -5.43 9.77
C TYR A 37 4.90 -6.13 11.13
N GLU A 38 6.10 -6.63 11.46
CA GLU A 38 6.38 -7.26 12.75
C GLU A 38 6.64 -6.24 13.86
N LYS A 39 7.05 -5.02 13.49
CA LYS A 39 7.35 -3.91 14.41
C LYS A 39 6.35 -2.77 14.33
N TYR A 40 5.36 -2.92 13.46
CA TYR A 40 4.37 -1.91 13.16
C TYR A 40 3.43 -1.66 14.34
N ASP A 41 3.25 -0.39 14.71
CA ASP A 41 2.24 0.06 15.66
C ASP A 41 0.89 0.20 14.96
N SER A 42 -0.12 -0.55 15.40
CA SER A 42 -1.46 -0.54 14.81
C SER A 42 -2.13 0.83 14.75
N ASP A 43 -1.69 1.79 15.57
CA ASP A 43 -2.19 3.16 15.58
C ASP A 43 -1.66 4.02 14.41
N ASP A 44 -0.63 3.55 13.70
CA ASP A 44 -0.06 4.23 12.54
C ASP A 44 -0.65 3.74 11.19
N HIS A 45 0.14 3.68 10.12
CA HIS A 45 -0.25 3.16 8.81
C HIS A 45 0.84 2.19 8.33
N LEU A 46 0.46 1.08 7.69
CA LEU A 46 1.43 0.09 7.23
C LEU A 46 2.03 0.47 5.88
N LEU A 47 1.22 1.06 4.99
CA LEU A 47 1.57 1.31 3.60
C LEU A 47 1.35 2.80 3.27
N THR A 48 2.33 3.38 2.58
CA THR A 48 2.26 4.72 1.99
C THR A 48 2.43 4.61 0.49
N LEU A 49 1.48 5.16 -0.27
CA LEU A 49 1.59 5.38 -1.71
C LEU A 49 1.76 6.88 -1.95
N THR A 50 2.76 7.28 -2.71
CA THR A 50 2.96 8.68 -3.10
C THR A 50 2.81 8.82 -4.61
N ASN A 51 1.98 9.77 -5.05
CA ASN A 51 1.81 10.06 -6.46
C ASN A 51 2.89 11.04 -6.98
N LYS A 52 2.94 11.24 -8.30
CA LYS A 52 3.88 12.19 -8.94
C LYS A 52 3.75 13.65 -8.45
N ASP A 53 2.57 14.03 -7.96
CA ASP A 53 2.27 15.38 -7.48
C ASP A 53 2.66 15.56 -5.99
N GLY A 54 3.13 14.49 -5.35
CA GLY A 54 3.55 14.45 -3.95
C GLY A 54 2.42 14.20 -2.94
N ASP A 55 1.21 13.89 -3.42
CA ASP A 55 0.10 13.47 -2.56
C ASP A 55 0.34 12.07 -2.00
N LYS A 56 -0.20 11.82 -0.82
CA LYS A 56 0.00 10.57 -0.08
C LYS A 56 -1.30 9.87 0.25
N MET A 57 -1.31 8.56 0.05
CA MET A 57 -2.35 7.66 0.51
C MET A 57 -1.76 6.73 1.57
N LEU A 58 -2.25 6.85 2.80
CA LEU A 58 -1.81 6.05 3.93
C LEU A 58 -2.84 4.94 4.19
N VAL A 59 -2.41 3.68 4.18
CA VAL A 59 -3.29 2.52 4.33
C VAL A 59 -2.87 1.70 5.55
N ASN A 60 -3.81 1.52 6.49
CA ASN A 60 -3.65 0.68 7.67
C ASN A 60 -4.44 -0.65 7.51
N TYR A 61 -4.21 -1.61 8.42
CA TYR A 61 -4.90 -2.88 8.59
C TYR A 61 -4.64 -3.90 7.48
N LEU A 62 -3.56 -3.72 6.72
CA LEU A 62 -3.09 -4.68 5.72
C LEU A 62 -2.35 -5.89 6.31
N THR A 63 -2.24 -5.97 7.64
CA THR A 63 -1.68 -7.11 8.38
C THR A 63 -2.75 -8.08 8.91
N SER A 64 -4.04 -7.72 8.88
CA SER A 64 -5.09 -8.51 9.54
C SER A 64 -5.31 -9.85 8.84
N GLY A 65 -5.17 -10.94 9.60
CA GLY A 65 -5.27 -12.33 9.12
C GLY A 65 -3.90 -12.95 8.89
N TYR A 66 -3.26 -13.37 10.00
CA TYR A 66 -2.04 -14.17 9.96
C TYR A 66 -2.30 -15.40 9.06
N VAL A 67 -1.43 -15.62 8.07
CA VAL A 67 -1.48 -16.66 7.02
C VAL A 67 -2.37 -16.42 5.78
N GLY A 68 -2.72 -15.17 5.40
CA GLY A 68 -3.00 -14.94 3.96
C GLY A 68 -3.73 -13.68 3.51
N HIS A 69 -4.71 -13.17 4.26
CA HIS A 69 -5.57 -12.11 3.73
C HIS A 69 -4.89 -10.74 3.64
N GLY A 70 -4.06 -10.40 4.62
CA GLY A 70 -3.28 -9.16 4.62
C GLY A 70 -2.35 -9.03 3.40
N PRO A 71 -1.39 -9.95 3.22
CA PRO A 71 -0.49 -9.95 2.07
C PRO A 71 -1.22 -9.98 0.73
N ASN A 72 -2.30 -10.76 0.59
CA ASN A 72 -3.09 -10.79 -0.65
C ASN A 72 -3.77 -9.46 -0.96
N ASN A 73 -4.26 -8.75 0.06
CA ASN A 73 -4.89 -7.44 -0.11
C ASN A 73 -3.85 -6.34 -0.38
N LEU A 74 -2.67 -6.42 0.21
CA LEU A 74 -1.52 -5.57 -0.16
C LEU A 74 -1.15 -5.77 -1.65
N LYS A 75 -0.96 -7.02 -2.08
CA LYS A 75 -0.64 -7.35 -3.49
C LYS A 75 -1.67 -6.75 -4.45
N LYS A 76 -2.97 -6.87 -4.13
CA LYS A 76 -4.05 -6.27 -4.93
C LYS A 76 -3.95 -4.75 -5.03
N ILE A 77 -3.61 -4.06 -3.94
CA ILE A 77 -3.41 -2.60 -3.96
C ILE A 77 -2.26 -2.24 -4.89
N LEU A 78 -1.10 -2.91 -4.77
CA LEU A 78 0.08 -2.61 -5.59
C LEU A 78 -0.17 -2.88 -7.07
N VAL A 79 -0.83 -4.00 -7.41
CA VAL A 79 -1.23 -4.27 -8.80
C VAL A 79 -2.20 -3.21 -9.32
N SER A 80 -3.15 -2.75 -8.50
CA SER A 80 -4.05 -1.64 -8.86
C SER A 80 -3.34 -0.29 -8.97
N ALA A 81 -2.20 -0.12 -8.30
CA ALA A 81 -1.36 1.07 -8.39
C ALA A 81 -0.45 1.07 -9.63
N GLY A 82 -0.42 -0.02 -10.41
CA GLY A 82 0.33 -0.13 -11.67
C GLY A 82 1.53 -1.07 -11.62
N TYR A 83 1.88 -1.62 -10.46
CA TYR A 83 3.03 -2.52 -10.33
C TYR A 83 2.77 -3.89 -10.96
N GLU A 84 3.79 -4.44 -11.63
CA GLU A 84 3.70 -5.76 -12.26
C GLU A 84 3.44 -6.86 -11.24
N LYS A 85 2.46 -7.72 -11.54
CA LYS A 85 2.01 -8.78 -10.64
C LYS A 85 3.14 -9.69 -10.16
N GLU A 86 4.03 -10.14 -11.05
CA GLU A 86 5.12 -11.06 -10.71
C GLU A 86 6.11 -10.43 -9.71
N LYS A 87 6.49 -9.16 -9.94
CA LYS A 87 7.35 -8.40 -9.02
C LYS A 87 6.69 -8.18 -7.67
N VAL A 88 5.39 -7.88 -7.66
CA VAL A 88 4.60 -7.71 -6.43
C VAL A 88 4.51 -9.02 -5.63
N GLU A 89 4.31 -10.15 -6.30
CA GLU A 89 4.28 -11.47 -5.65
C GLU A 89 5.62 -11.78 -4.96
N GLU A 90 6.74 -11.57 -5.66
CA GLU A 90 8.08 -11.77 -5.11
C GLU A 90 8.36 -10.81 -3.95
N LEU A 91 8.12 -9.52 -4.13
CA LEU A 91 8.40 -8.48 -3.15
C LEU A 91 7.66 -8.73 -1.84
N VAL A 92 6.34 -8.93 -1.90
CA VAL A 92 5.50 -9.07 -0.71
C VAL A 92 5.72 -10.42 -0.01
N SER A 93 6.12 -11.47 -0.75
CA SER A 93 6.33 -12.79 -0.14
C SER A 93 7.69 -12.92 0.56
N ASN A 94 8.67 -12.09 0.19
CA ASN A 94 10.04 -12.19 0.67
C ASN A 94 10.45 -11.07 1.64
N ASN A 95 9.61 -10.06 1.85
CA ASN A 95 9.97 -8.88 2.64
C ASN A 95 8.88 -8.50 3.63
N ASN A 96 9.30 -8.15 4.85
CA ASN A 96 8.42 -7.62 5.89
C ASN A 96 8.23 -6.10 5.78
N SER A 97 9.09 -5.42 5.02
CA SER A 97 9.11 -3.98 4.74
C SER A 97 9.79 -3.72 3.40
N PHE A 98 9.43 -2.63 2.70
CA PHE A 98 10.13 -2.24 1.48
C PHE A 98 9.92 -0.75 1.14
N ASN A 99 10.80 -0.22 0.30
CA ASN A 99 10.70 1.11 -0.29
C ASN A 99 10.97 0.99 -1.79
N ILE A 100 9.96 1.30 -2.61
CA ILE A 100 10.07 1.30 -4.07
C ILE A 100 9.92 2.74 -4.51
N GLN A 101 10.82 3.20 -5.37
CA GLN A 101 10.71 4.49 -6.03
C GLN A 101 10.95 4.26 -7.52
N GLU A 102 9.97 4.63 -8.34
CA GLU A 102 10.17 4.68 -9.78
C GLU A 102 10.87 6.00 -10.11
N GLU A 103 11.96 5.92 -10.87
CA GLU A 103 12.62 7.12 -11.40
C GLU A 103 11.69 7.72 -12.47
N ILE A 104 11.19 8.93 -12.21
CA ILE A 104 10.48 9.71 -13.23
C ILE A 104 11.53 10.08 -14.29
N LEU A 105 11.51 9.37 -15.43
CA LEU A 105 12.34 9.64 -16.61
C LEU A 105 11.94 10.96 -17.29
#